data_AF-A0A935XUA6-F1
#
_entry.id   AF-A0A935XUA6-F1
#
_cell.length_a   1.000
_cell.length_b   1.000
_cell.length_c   1.000
_cell.angle_alpha   90.00
_cell.angle_beta   90.00
_cell.angle_gamma   90.00
#
_symmetry.space_group_name_H-M   'P 1'
#
loop_
_entity.id
_entity.type
_entity.pdbx_description
1 polymer ?
#
loop_
_entity_poly.entity_id
_entity_poly.type
_entity_poly.pdbx_seq_one_letter_code
_entity_poly.pdbx_strand_id
1 'polypeptide(L)'
;MRAQCERVFECIGHNLAIAGAGFHDIIKLNAYLVASTPEAIRVYRDVRSRYLNAAQLPASTLVGVESLAHADLLIEVEAIACVQVPAPARKTAAARRPRKRAVHAAKKRAPRR
;
A
#
# COMPACT_ATOMS: atom_id res chain seq x y z
N MET A 1 -24.08 -5.17 14.60
CA MET A 1 -22.74 -4.53 14.66
C MET A 1 -21.61 -5.52 14.33
N ARG A 2 -21.24 -6.47 15.20
CA ARG A 2 -20.09 -7.39 14.97
C ARG A 2 -20.08 -8.06 13.59
N ALA A 3 -21.19 -8.68 13.21
CA ALA A 3 -21.32 -9.35 11.91
C ALA A 3 -21.15 -8.40 10.71
N GLN A 4 -21.62 -7.15 10.82
CA GLN A 4 -21.39 -6.15 9.76
C GLN A 4 -19.93 -5.70 9.73
N CYS A 5 -19.27 -5.51 10.88
CA CYS A 5 -17.84 -5.22 10.91
C CYS A 5 -17.03 -6.34 10.23
N GLU A 6 -17.29 -7.60 10.59
CA GLU A 6 -16.62 -8.77 10.00
C GLU A 6 -16.84 -8.80 8.49
N ARG A 7 -18.09 -8.61 8.03
CA ARG A 7 -18.40 -8.53 6.60
C ARG A 7 -17.68 -7.39 5.88
N VAL A 8 -17.60 -6.20 6.49
CA VAL A 8 -16.90 -5.06 5.90
C VAL A 8 -15.42 -5.38 5.69
N PHE A 9 -14.74 -5.98 6.68
CA PHE A 9 -13.33 -6.34 6.53
C PHE A 9 -13.13 -7.52 5.56
N GLU A 10 -14.04 -8.51 5.52
CA GLU A 10 -14.03 -9.55 4.47
C GLU A 10 -14.12 -8.94 3.06
N CYS A 11 -15.05 -8.01 2.84
CA CYS A 11 -15.20 -7.33 1.56
C CYS A 11 -13.96 -6.50 1.17
N ILE A 12 -13.36 -5.78 2.13
CA ILE A 12 -12.10 -5.06 1.92
C ILE A 12 -11.00 -6.03 1.49
N GLY A 13 -10.86 -7.17 2.18
CA GLY A 13 -9.89 -8.20 1.84
C GLY A 13 -10.07 -8.75 0.43
N HIS A 14 -11.32 -9.03 0.02
CA HIS A 14 -11.63 -9.48 -1.34
C HIS A 14 -11.25 -8.43 -2.40
N ASN A 15 -11.60 -7.16 -2.18
CA ASN A 15 -11.29 -6.09 -3.13
C ASN A 15 -9.78 -5.83 -3.25
N LEU A 16 -9.05 -5.91 -2.14
CA LEU A 16 -7.59 -5.84 -2.16
C LEU A 16 -7.00 -7.00 -2.96
N ALA A 17 -7.47 -8.22 -2.74
CA ALA A 17 -6.98 -9.39 -3.46
C ALA A 17 -7.21 -9.29 -4.98
N ILE A 18 -8.37 -8.78 -5.42
CA ILE A 18 -8.66 -8.50 -6.84
C ILE A 18 -7.63 -7.52 -7.42
N ALA A 19 -7.18 -6.55 -6.63
CA ALA A 19 -6.17 -5.56 -7.01
C ALA A 19 -4.71 -6.05 -6.84
N GLY A 20 -4.49 -7.31 -6.44
CA GLY A 20 -3.15 -7.85 -6.17
C GLY A 20 -2.51 -7.30 -4.88
N ALA A 21 -3.33 -6.82 -3.94
CA ALA A 21 -2.93 -6.23 -2.67
C ALA A 21 -3.38 -7.09 -1.47
N GLY A 22 -2.88 -6.76 -0.28
CA GLY A 22 -3.35 -7.28 1.00
C GLY A 22 -3.55 -6.19 2.05
N PHE A 23 -3.96 -6.56 3.27
CA PHE A 23 -4.19 -5.61 4.36
C PHE A 23 -2.96 -4.78 4.75
N HIS A 24 -1.76 -5.29 4.48
CA HIS A 24 -0.50 -4.59 4.74
C HIS A 24 -0.27 -3.40 3.80
N ASP A 25 -0.97 -3.35 2.65
CA ASP A 25 -0.90 -2.24 1.71
C ASP A 25 -1.83 -1.09 2.09
N ILE A 26 -2.74 -1.28 3.06
CA ILE A 26 -3.64 -0.23 3.54
C ILE A 26 -2.81 0.83 4.28
N ILE A 27 -2.92 2.08 3.82
CA ILE A 27 -2.23 3.23 4.42
C ILE A 27 -3.18 4.16 5.19
N LYS A 28 -4.50 4.10 4.90
CA LYS A 28 -5.52 4.88 5.60
C LYS A 28 -6.84 4.15 5.69
N LEU A 29 -7.50 4.28 6.84
CA LEU A 29 -8.87 3.84 7.09
C LEU A 29 -9.73 4.98 7.65
N ASN A 30 -10.89 5.23 7.04
CA ASN A 30 -11.96 6.00 7.64
C ASN A 30 -13.12 5.06 7.97
N ALA A 31 -13.60 5.10 9.21
CA ALA A 31 -14.76 4.32 9.63
C ALA A 31 -15.88 5.25 10.12
N TYR A 32 -17.09 4.96 9.67
CA TYR A 32 -18.31 5.71 9.97
C TYR A 32 -19.30 4.79 10.67
N LEU A 33 -19.66 5.08 11.92
CA LEU A 33 -20.55 4.24 12.73
C LEU A 33 -21.86 4.99 13.01
N VAL A 34 -22.98 4.33 12.74
CA VAL A 34 -24.28 4.78 13.23
C VAL A 34 -24.39 4.49 14.73
N ALA A 35 -24.94 5.43 15.49
CA ALA A 35 -25.09 5.32 16.95
C ALA A 35 -23.79 4.87 17.64
N SER A 36 -22.73 5.69 17.51
CA SER A 36 -21.36 5.40 17.96
C SER A 36 -21.20 5.32 19.49
N THR A 37 -21.84 4.32 20.10
CA THR A 37 -21.73 4.01 21.52
C THR A 37 -20.34 3.46 21.84
N PRO A 38 -19.88 3.55 23.11
CA PRO A 38 -18.63 2.93 23.53
C PRO A 38 -18.54 1.43 23.22
N GLU A 39 -19.67 0.72 23.29
CA GLU A 39 -19.76 -0.71 22.95
C GLU A 39 -19.56 -0.97 21.45
N ALA A 40 -20.23 -0.20 20.59
CA ALA A 40 -20.05 -0.29 19.14
C ALA A 40 -18.58 -0.04 18.74
N ILE A 41 -17.95 0.97 19.36
CA ILE A 41 -16.54 1.30 19.13
C ILE A 41 -15.61 0.16 19.57
N ARG A 42 -15.88 -0.49 20.72
CA ARG A 42 -15.11 -1.68 21.17
C ARG A 42 -15.25 -2.81 20.17
N VAL A 43 -16.48 -3.15 19.77
CA VAL A 43 -16.73 -4.22 18.79
C VAL A 43 -16.01 -3.96 17.47
N TYR A 44 -16.04 -2.73 16.95
CA TYR A 44 -15.29 -2.35 15.75
C TYR A 44 -13.77 -2.56 15.92
N ARG A 45 -13.20 -2.08 17.04
CA ARG A 45 -11.76 -2.21 17.31
C ARG A 45 -11.32 -3.67 17.47
N ASP A 46 -12.13 -4.50 18.12
CA ASP A 46 -11.89 -5.93 18.30
C ASP A 46 -11.89 -6.71 16.98
N VAL A 47 -12.77 -6.33 16.05
CA VAL A 47 -12.80 -6.97 14.72
C VAL A 47 -11.61 -6.47 13.90
N ARG A 48 -11.40 -5.15 13.84
CA ARG A 48 -10.31 -4.53 13.07
C ARG A 48 -8.93 -5.07 13.46
N SER A 49 -8.68 -5.32 14.74
CA SER A 49 -7.39 -5.83 15.23
C SER A 49 -7.04 -7.22 14.72
N ARG A 50 -8.03 -7.99 14.24
CA ARG A 50 -7.80 -9.31 13.63
C ARG A 50 -7.20 -9.23 12.22
N TYR A 51 -7.37 -8.09 11.53
CA TYR A 51 -6.96 -7.91 10.14
C TYR A 51 -5.71 -7.02 10.00
N LEU A 52 -5.50 -6.09 10.93
CA LEU A 52 -4.40 -5.13 10.85
C LEU A 52 -3.19 -5.56 11.68
N ASN A 53 -2.00 -5.33 11.14
CA ASN A 53 -0.75 -5.53 11.86
C ASN A 53 -0.57 -4.44 12.92
N ALA A 54 -0.53 -4.83 14.20
CA ALA A 54 -0.35 -3.90 15.32
C ALA A 54 0.99 -3.13 15.27
N ALA A 55 2.02 -3.68 14.64
CA ALA A 55 3.31 -3.01 14.48
C ALA A 55 3.31 -1.95 13.36
N GLN A 56 2.30 -1.94 12.49
CA GLN A 56 2.23 -1.09 11.31
C GLN A 56 0.76 -0.71 11.02
N LEU A 57 0.17 0.05 11.93
CA LEU A 57 -1.21 0.51 11.77
C LEU A 57 -1.28 1.64 10.71
N PRO A 58 -2.30 1.62 9.83
CA PRO A 58 -2.57 2.75 8.94
C PRO A 58 -3.03 3.97 9.73
N ALA A 59 -2.98 5.14 9.10
CA ALA A 59 -3.71 6.30 9.61
C ALA A 59 -5.20 5.93 9.75
N SER A 60 -5.82 6.28 10.87
CA SER A 60 -7.20 5.86 11.15
C SER A 60 -8.05 6.99 11.73
N THR A 61 -9.22 7.20 11.13
CA THR A 61 -10.26 8.08 11.64
C THR A 61 -11.51 7.26 11.93
N LEU A 62 -12.19 7.56 13.04
CA LEU A 62 -13.46 6.96 13.43
C LEU A 62 -14.44 8.09 13.75
N VAL A 63 -15.55 8.14 13.03
CA VAL A 63 -16.57 9.18 13.16
C VAL A 63 -17.91 8.52 13.47
N GLY A 64 -18.63 9.06 14.46
CA GLY A 64 -20.04 8.76 14.66
C GLY A 64 -20.88 9.57 13.68
N VAL A 65 -21.75 8.91 12.92
CA VAL A 65 -22.64 9.54 11.93
C VAL A 65 -24.10 9.29 12.29
N GLU A 66 -24.99 10.15 11.82
CA GLU A 66 -26.43 10.01 12.05
C GLU A 66 -27.01 8.83 11.26
N SER A 67 -26.61 8.67 9.99
CA SER A 67 -27.08 7.61 9.10
C SER A 67 -26.05 7.30 8.02
N LEU A 68 -26.26 6.19 7.32
CA LEU A 68 -25.52 5.75 6.14
C LEU A 68 -26.47 5.64 4.94
N ALA A 69 -25.95 5.21 3.78
CA ALA A 69 -26.73 5.13 2.54
C ALA A 69 -27.98 4.22 2.61
N HIS A 70 -28.05 3.30 3.57
CA HIS A 70 -29.20 2.43 3.81
C HIS A 70 -29.48 2.29 5.30
N ALA A 71 -30.76 2.26 5.69
CA ALA A 71 -31.19 2.32 7.10
C ALA A 71 -30.66 1.15 7.96
N ASP A 72 -30.46 -0.02 7.36
CA ASP A 72 -29.95 -1.21 8.05
C ASP A 72 -28.42 -1.23 8.21
N LEU A 73 -27.69 -0.30 7.60
CA LEU A 73 -26.24 -0.22 7.72
C LEU A 73 -25.86 0.45 9.04
N LEU A 74 -25.01 -0.22 9.80
CA LEU A 74 -24.51 0.26 11.09
C LEU A 74 -23.07 0.78 11.00
N ILE A 75 -22.33 0.36 9.97
CA ILE A 75 -20.94 0.71 9.75
C ILE A 75 -20.60 0.79 8.27
N GLU A 76 -19.80 1.77 7.91
CA GLU A 76 -19.11 1.87 6.62
C GLU A 76 -17.62 2.11 6.86
N VAL A 77 -16.76 1.52 6.03
CA VAL A 77 -15.31 1.71 6.11
C VAL A 77 -14.75 1.98 4.70
N GLU A 78 -14.05 3.09 4.57
CA GLU A 78 -13.23 3.42 3.41
C GLU A 78 -11.79 3.02 3.69
N ALA A 79 -11.17 2.29 2.75
CA ALA A 79 -9.77 1.91 2.81
C ALA A 79 -9.01 2.47 1.60
N ILE A 80 -7.88 3.11 1.87
CA ILE A 80 -6.91 3.51 0.84
C ILE A 80 -5.69 2.61 0.99
N ALA A 81 -5.33 1.93 -0.10
CA ALA A 81 -4.15 1.09 -0.18
C ALA A 81 -3.15 1.64 -1.21
N CYS A 82 -1.86 1.46 -0.93
CA CYS A 82 -0.78 1.82 -1.84
C CYS A 82 -0.12 0.54 -2.35
N VAL A 83 -0.29 0.26 -3.64
CA VAL A 83 0.36 -0.88 -4.31
C VAL A 83 1.53 -0.39 -5.14
N GLN A 84 2.63 -1.14 -5.13
CA GLN A 84 3.70 -0.89 -6.08
C GLN A 84 3.23 -1.26 -7.48
N VAL A 85 3.10 -0.27 -8.37
CA VAL A 85 3.02 -0.54 -9.80
C VAL A 85 4.42 -0.98 -10.24
N PRO A 86 4.58 -2.13 -10.91
CA PRO A 86 5.88 -2.55 -11.44
C PRO A 86 6.43 -1.40 -12.29
N ALA A 87 7.65 -0.96 -11.98
CA ALA A 87 8.31 0.03 -12.82
C ALA A 87 8.31 -0.48 -14.26
N PRO A 88 7.92 0.35 -15.26
CA PRO A 88 8.01 -0.08 -16.64
C PRO A 88 9.44 -0.55 -16.88
N ALA A 89 9.58 -1.76 -17.46
CA ALA A 89 10.86 -2.39 -17.68
C ALA A 89 11.83 -1.35 -18.24
N ARG A 90 12.80 -0.93 -17.42
CA ARG A 90 13.81 0.03 -17.83
C ARG A 90 14.50 -0.62 -19.02
N LYS A 91 14.26 -0.14 -20.24
CA LYS A 91 15.01 -0.58 -21.42
C LYS A 91 16.46 -0.51 -21.01
N THR A 92 17.11 -1.66 -20.88
CA THR A 92 18.53 -1.71 -20.58
C THR A 92 19.19 -0.84 -21.63
N ALA A 93 19.83 0.25 -21.18
CA ALA A 93 20.59 1.09 -22.08
C ALA A 93 21.57 0.16 -22.79
N ALA A 94 21.34 -0.06 -24.09
CA ALA A 94 22.18 -0.90 -24.92
C ALA A 94 23.64 -0.58 -24.60
N ALA A 95 24.38 -1.63 -24.25
CA ALA A 95 25.76 -1.56 -23.77
C ALA A 95 26.51 -0.43 -24.49
N ARG A 96 26.90 0.60 -23.73
CA ARG A 96 27.77 1.67 -24.24
C ARG A 96 29.01 0.99 -24.83
N ARG A 97 29.08 0.96 -26.16
CA ARG A 97 30.21 0.42 -26.93
C ARG A 97 31.49 1.03 -26.35
N PRO A 98 32.50 0.23 -25.95
CA PRO A 98 33.73 0.79 -25.40
C PRO A 98 34.37 1.64 -26.50
N ARG A 99 34.55 2.95 -26.24
CA ARG A 99 35.36 3.81 -27.10
C ARG A 99 36.78 3.24 -27.09
N LYS A 100 37.27 2.77 -28.24
CA LYS A 100 38.66 2.34 -28.41
C LYS A 100 39.57 3.50 -27.95
N ARG A 101 40.35 3.30 -26.89
CA ARG A 101 41.48 4.18 -26.56
C ARG A 101 42.50 4.03 -27.68
N ALA A 102 42.72 5.09 -28.45
CA ALA A 102 43.84 5.16 -29.37
C ALA A 102 45.14 5.17 -28.55
N VAL A 103 45.92 4.09 -28.66
CA VAL A 103 47.28 4.04 -28.12
C VAL A 103 48.18 4.77 -29.11
N HIS A 104 48.66 5.96 -28.75
CA HIS A 104 49.82 6.54 -29.43
C HIS A 104 51.09 6.00 -28.77
N ALA A 105 51.68 5.01 -29.43
CA ALA A 105 53.01 4.52 -29.12
C ALA A 105 54.05 5.58 -29.54
N ALA A 106 54.64 6.28 -28.56
CA ALA A 106 55.82 7.09 -28.79
C ALA A 106 57.02 6.17 -29.06
N LYS A 107 57.46 6.14 -30.32
CA LYS A 107 58.66 5.41 -30.76
C LYS A 107 59.90 5.94 -30.04
N LYS A 108 60.66 5.01 -29.45
CA LYS A 108 62.04 5.16 -28.99
C LYS A 108 62.92 5.84 -30.06
N ARG A 109 63.71 6.83 -29.65
CA ARG A 109 64.97 7.19 -30.30
C ARG A 109 66.06 7.40 -29.25
N ALA A 110 66.97 6.45 -29.20
CA ALA A 110 68.36 6.62 -28.81
C ALA A 110 69.20 6.15 -30.03
N PRO A 111 70.53 6.31 -30.11
CA PRO A 111 71.48 6.96 -29.20
C PRO A 111 72.51 7.86 -29.94
N ARG A 112 73.55 8.31 -29.20
CA ARG A 112 74.96 8.60 -29.54
C ARG A 112 75.37 9.94 -28.90
N ARG A 113 76.51 10.12 -28.24
CA ARG A 113 77.68 9.29 -27.95
C ARG A 113 78.35 9.88 -26.71
#